data_AF-A0A2N0ZXK5-F1
#
_entry.id   AF-A0A2N0ZXK5-F1
#
_cell.length_a   1.000
_cell.length_b   1.000
_cell.length_c   1.000
_cell.angle_alpha   90.00
_cell.angle_beta   90.00
_cell.angle_gamma   90.00
#
_symmetry.space_group_name_H-M   'P 1'
#
loop_
_entity.id
_entity.type
_entity.pdbx_description
1 polymer ?
#
loop_
_entity_poly.entity_id
_entity_poly.type
_entity_poly.pdbx_seq_one_letter_code
_entity_poly.pdbx_strand_id
1 'polypeptide(L)' 'MDKYQQQHFDFLYHQHLTNLTLQGKRPSTIDAYSRAVRRITAYFDRCPD' A
#
# COMPACT_ATOMS: atom_id res chain seq x y z
N MET A 1 5.48 -13.14 5.12
CA MET A 1 5.62 -12.02 6.07
C MET A 1 5.36 -12.48 7.48
N ASP A 2 6.11 -11.95 8.45
CA ASP A 2 5.74 -12.11 9.85
C ASP A 2 4.57 -11.17 10.25
N LYS A 3 4.02 -11.38 11.45
CA LYS A 3 2.85 -10.65 11.95
C LYS A 3 3.12 -9.16 12.17
N TYR A 4 4.35 -8.80 12.54
CA TYR A 4 4.77 -7.42 12.75
C TYR A 4 4.91 -6.69 11.41
N GLN A 5 5.54 -7.32 10.42
CA GLN A 5 5.64 -6.82 9.06
C GLN A 5 4.28 -6.62 8.41
N GLN A 6 3.33 -7.53 8.66
CA GLN A 6 1.96 -7.39 8.17
C GLN A 6 1.26 -6.17 8.77
N GLN A 7 1.36 -5.98 10.09
CA GLN A 7 0.78 -4.80 10.76
C GLN A 7 1.42 -3.49 10.28
N HIS A 8 2.73 -3.50 10.05
CA HIS A 8 3.44 -2.35 9.52
C HIS A 8 3.03 -2.04 8.09
N PHE A 9 2.93 -3.06 7.24
CA PHE A 9 2.41 -2.93 5.87
C PHE A 9 1.00 -2.35 5.85
N ASP A 10 0.10 -2.86 6.70
CA ASP A 10 -1.28 -2.38 6.76
C ASP A 10 -1.34 -0.90 7.14
N PHE A 11 -0.53 -0.48 8.13
CA PHE A 11 -0.41 0.93 8.52
C PHE A 11 0.04 1.82 7.35
N LEU A 12 1.12 1.45 6.68
CA LEU A 12 1.66 2.21 5.54
C LEU A 12 0.70 2.21 4.35
N TYR A 13 0.02 1.10 4.10
CA TYR A 13 -0.98 0.99 3.05
C TYR A 13 -2.16 1.94 3.30
N HIS A 14 -2.67 2.00 4.52
CA HIS A 14 -3.71 2.96 4.90
C HIS A 14 -3.24 4.42 4.79
N GLN A 15 -2.00 4.70 5.22
CA GLN A 15 -1.41 6.02 5.07
C GLN A 15 -1.27 6.41 3.59
N HIS A 16 -0.83 5.49 2.74
CA HIS A 16 -0.71 5.69 1.30
C HIS A 16 -2.05 6.05 0.65
N LEU A 17 -3.11 5.29 0.95
CA LEU A 17 -4.46 5.56 0.47
C LEU A 17 -4.97 6.94 0.91
N THR A 18 -4.73 7.29 2.18
CA THR A 18 -5.12 8.59 2.75
C THR A 18 -4.41 9.72 2.02
N ASN A 19 -3.08 9.60 1.83
CA ASN A 19 -2.28 10.59 1.14
C ASN A 19 -2.72 10.78 -0.32
N LEU A 20 -2.99 9.70 -1.05
CA LEU A 20 -3.46 9.81 -2.44
C LEU A 20 -4.84 10.47 -2.53
N THR A 21 -5.71 10.20 -1.56
CA THR A 21 -7.03 10.84 -1.45
C THR A 21 -6.89 12.33 -1.18
N LEU A 22 -6.04 12.72 -0.22
CA LEU A 22 -5.75 14.12 0.12
C LEU A 22 -5.08 14.88 -1.05
N GLN A 23 -4.30 14.19 -1.88
CA GLN A 23 -3.74 14.74 -3.12
C GLN A 23 -4.78 14.92 -4.24
N GLY A 24 -6.04 14.56 -4.03
CA GLY A 24 -7.11 14.68 -5.03
C GLY A 24 -6.94 13.75 -6.22
N LYS A 25 -6.24 12.61 -6.05
CA LYS A 25 -6.07 11.64 -7.14
C LYS A 25 -7.42 11.01 -7.50
N ARG A 26 -7.61 10.70 -8.78
CA ARG A 26 -8.81 10.00 -9.26
C ARG A 26 -8.87 8.59 -8.65
N PRO A 27 -10.07 8.04 -8.37
CA PRO A 27 -10.22 6.70 -7.82
C PRO A 27 -9.49 5.61 -8.61
N SER A 28 -9.50 5.69 -9.95
CA SER A 28 -8.77 4.76 -10.82
C SER A 28 -7.24 4.83 -10.65
N THR A 29 -6.70 6.01 -10.36
CA THR A 29 -5.27 6.19 -10.07
C THR A 29 -4.92 5.63 -8.69
N ILE A 30 -5.79 5.86 -7.69
CA ILE A 30 -5.62 5.30 -6.34
C ILE A 30 -5.61 3.77 -6.40
N ASP A 31 -6.58 3.17 -7.10
CA ASP A 31 -6.65 1.72 -7.31
C ASP A 31 -5.41 1.16 -8.02
N ALA A 32 -4.93 1.82 -9.08
CA ALA A 32 -3.74 1.40 -9.81
C ALA A 32 -2.49 1.37 -8.92
N TYR A 33 -2.24 2.43 -8.16
CA TYR A 33 -1.09 2.50 -7.24
C TYR A 33 -1.21 1.49 -6.09
N SER A 34 -2.40 1.36 -5.52
CA SER A 34 -2.67 0.38 -4.46
C SER A 34 -2.41 -1.05 -4.92
N ARG A 35 -2.82 -1.39 -6.15
CA ARG A 35 -2.56 -2.71 -6.75
C ARG A 35 -1.07 -2.95 -6.96
N ALA A 36 -0.32 -1.95 -7.42
CA ALA A 36 1.12 -2.07 -7.63
C ALA A 36 1.86 -2.37 -6.31
N VAL A 37 1.56 -1.62 -5.25
CA VAL A 37 2.14 -1.83 -3.92
C VAL A 37 1.84 -3.24 -3.41
N ARG A 38 0.56 -3.68 -3.46
CA ARG A 38 0.18 -5.04 -3.03
C ARG A 38 0.89 -6.14 -3.81
N ARG A 39 1.09 -5.95 -5.11
CA ARG A 39 1.81 -6.93 -5.96
C ARG A 39 3.28 -7.03 -5.60
N ILE A 40 3.95 -5.90 -5.37
CA ILE A 40 5.37 -5.87 -4.97
C ILE A 40 5.54 -6.55 -3.61
N THR A 41 4.72 -6.18 -2.61
CA THR A 41 4.73 -6.80 -1.28
C THR A 41 4.52 -8.31 -1.36
N ALA A 42 3.56 -8.76 -2.17
CA ALA A 42 3.27 -10.18 -2.33
C ALA A 42 4.41 -10.94 -3.05
N TYR A 43 5.05 -10.32 -4.05
CA TYR A 43 6.14 -10.95 -4.80
C TYR A 43 7.39 -11.16 -3.93
N PHE A 44 7.75 -10.17 -3.12
CA PHE A 44 8.92 -10.25 -2.23
C PHE A 44 8.61 -10.84 -0.86
N ASP A 45 7.34 -11.09 -0.55
CA ASP A 45 6.85 -11.48 0.77
C ASP A 45 7.37 -10.58 1.91
N ARG A 46 7.55 -9.28 1.61
CA ARG A 46 8.21 -8.29 2.48
C ARG A 46 7.63 -6.89 2.36
N CYS A 47 7.66 -6.15 3.47
CA CYS A 47 7.08 -4.81 3.59
C CYS A 47 7.95 -3.87 2.77
N PRO A 48 7.38 -2.97 1.96
CA PRO A 48 8.14 -2.13 1.04
C PRO A 48 8.87 -0.95 1.71
N ASP A 49 9.26 -1.08 2.99
CA ASP A 49 10.10 -0.09 3.72
C ASP A 49 11.59 -0.19 3.37
#